data_AF-A0A2T2R4Q3-F1
#
_entry.id   AF-A0A2T2R4Q3-F1
#
_cell.length_a   1.000
_cell.length_b   1.000
_cell.length_c   1.000
_cell.angle_alpha   90.00
_cell.angle_beta   90.00
_cell.angle_gamma   90.00
#
_symmetry.space_group_name_H-M   'P 1'
#
loop_
_entity.id
_entity.type
_entity.pdbx_description
1 polymer ?
#
loop_
_entity_poly.entity_id
_entity_poly.type
_entity_poly.pdbx_seq_one_letter_code
_entity_poly.pdbx_strand_id
1 'polypeptide(L)'
;MGYSTNYVYSYNLSTAYDLGSASYNQSFDVSGQESKPAGVTFGGNGSKMFVVGFGNDNVYSYDLSTAYDLSTASYNQTFDVSGQDSMPTGVRFNGDGSKMFVMGRATDHVYSYNLSRAYDLGSANYNQSFDVSGQQEDYPTGVTFNGDGTKM
;
A
#
# COMPACT_ATOMS: atom_id res chain seq x y z
N MET A 1 -8.24 5.55 -3.60
CA MET A 1 -7.30 6.57 -4.11
C MET A 1 -7.73 6.90 -5.52
N GLY A 2 -7.77 8.18 -5.91
CA GLY A 2 -8.08 8.56 -7.29
C GLY A 2 -6.79 8.92 -8.02
N TYR A 3 -6.57 8.42 -9.24
CA TYR A 3 -5.39 8.73 -10.06
C TYR A 3 -5.21 10.23 -10.37
N SER A 4 -6.22 11.06 -10.07
CA SER A 4 -6.22 12.50 -10.30
C SER A 4 -6.10 13.33 -9.02
N THR A 5 -5.97 12.71 -7.84
CA THR A 5 -5.87 13.44 -6.57
C THR A 5 -4.76 12.88 -5.69
N ASN A 6 -4.06 13.76 -4.98
CA ASN A 6 -3.02 13.38 -4.01
C ASN A 6 -3.61 13.05 -2.64
N TYR A 7 -4.83 12.51 -2.61
CA TYR A 7 -5.59 12.30 -1.37
C TYR A 7 -5.91 10.82 -1.14
N VAL A 8 -5.76 10.40 0.12
CA VAL A 8 -6.37 9.20 0.66
C VAL A 8 -7.74 9.57 1.20
N TYR A 9 -8.79 8.86 0.81
CA TYR A 9 -10.14 9.08 1.31
C TYR A 9 -10.55 7.89 2.20
N SER A 10 -11.25 8.18 3.29
CA SER A 10 -11.87 7.16 4.14
C SER A 10 -13.37 7.35 4.23
N TYR A 11 -14.05 6.22 4.43
CA TYR A 11 -15.50 6.12 4.54
C TYR A 11 -15.81 5.25 5.76
N ASN A 12 -16.77 5.65 6.56
CA ASN A 12 -17.28 4.83 7.65
C ASN A 12 -18.38 3.92 7.12
N LEU A 13 -18.39 2.66 7.56
CA LEU A 13 -19.51 1.76 7.37
C LEU A 13 -20.22 1.60 8.71
N SER A 14 -21.50 1.94 8.78
CA SER A 14 -22.28 1.69 10.00
C SER A 14 -22.73 0.22 10.12
N THR A 15 -22.67 -0.54 9.01
CA THR A 15 -22.91 -1.99 8.97
C THR A 15 -21.73 -2.69 8.27
N ALA A 16 -21.19 -3.73 8.90
CA ALA A 16 -20.01 -4.43 8.40
C ALA A 16 -20.23 -4.98 6.99
N TYR A 17 -19.32 -4.63 6.07
CA TYR A 17 -19.35 -5.06 4.66
C TYR A 17 -20.57 -4.60 3.86
N ASP A 18 -21.37 -3.66 4.37
CA ASP A 18 -22.52 -3.10 3.65
C ASP A 18 -22.20 -1.73 3.06
N LEU A 19 -22.06 -1.66 1.73
CA LEU A 19 -21.78 -0.43 1.00
C LEU A 19 -22.94 0.59 1.08
N GLY A 20 -24.18 0.14 1.33
CA GLY A 20 -25.32 1.04 1.54
C GLY A 20 -25.21 1.87 2.81
N SER A 21 -24.36 1.43 3.75
CA SER A 21 -24.07 2.11 5.00
C SER A 21 -22.90 3.08 4.93
N ALA A 22 -22.27 3.22 3.75
CA ALA A 22 -21.07 4.02 3.57
C ALA A 22 -21.35 5.52 3.65
N SER A 23 -20.62 6.22 4.51
CA SER A 23 -20.61 7.68 4.59
C SER A 23 -19.18 8.21 4.51
N TYR A 24 -18.96 9.26 3.72
CA TYR A 24 -17.66 9.96 3.71
C TYR A 24 -17.27 10.36 5.14
N ASN A 25 -16.03 10.04 5.51
CA ASN A 25 -15.48 10.40 6.82
C ASN A 25 -14.51 11.58 6.66
N GLN A 26 -13.40 11.34 5.96
CA GLN A 26 -12.31 12.31 5.85
C GLN A 26 -11.37 12.01 4.68
N SER A 27 -10.43 12.92 4.47
CA SER A 27 -9.35 12.77 3.51
C SER A 27 -8.01 13.22 4.09
N PHE A 28 -6.92 12.61 3.66
CA PHE A 28 -5.56 12.99 4.01
C PHE A 28 -4.74 13.29 2.76
N ASP A 29 -4.04 14.41 2.76
CA ASP A 29 -3.20 14.88 1.65
C ASP A 29 -1.79 14.28 1.75
N VAL A 30 -1.38 13.54 0.72
CA VAL A 30 -0.05 12.93 0.63
C VAL A 30 0.89 13.70 -0.31
N SER A 31 0.45 14.83 -0.87
CA SER A 31 1.20 15.61 -1.86
C SER A 31 2.57 16.09 -1.38
N GLY A 32 2.79 16.17 -0.06
CA GLY A 32 4.10 16.47 0.53
C GLY A 32 5.16 15.38 0.31
N GLN A 33 4.75 14.16 -0.05
CA GLN A 33 5.64 13.02 -0.30
C GLN A 33 5.46 12.42 -1.69
N GLU A 34 4.22 12.34 -2.17
CA GLU A 34 3.87 11.62 -3.40
C GLU A 34 2.87 12.44 -4.24
N SER A 35 3.21 12.62 -5.51
CA SER A 35 2.42 13.39 -6.49
C SER A 35 1.55 12.52 -7.40
N LYS A 36 1.75 11.20 -7.37
CA LYS A 36 1.00 10.18 -8.12
C LYS A 36 0.76 8.95 -7.24
N PRO A 37 0.00 9.07 -6.14
CA PRO A 37 -0.28 7.95 -5.27
C PRO A 37 -1.23 6.96 -5.98
N ALA A 38 -0.96 5.67 -5.83
CA ALA A 38 -1.64 4.60 -6.58
C ALA A 38 -2.30 3.56 -5.68
N GLY A 39 -1.70 3.24 -4.54
CA GLY A 39 -2.20 2.23 -3.61
C GLY A 39 -2.10 2.66 -2.16
N VAL A 40 -2.98 2.11 -1.32
CA VAL A 40 -3.00 2.33 0.13
C VAL A 40 -3.31 1.03 0.86
N THR A 41 -2.65 0.81 2.00
CA THR A 41 -2.98 -0.26 2.95
C THR A 41 -2.72 0.20 4.38
N PHE A 42 -3.29 -0.51 5.35
CA PHE A 42 -2.94 -0.34 6.77
C PHE A 42 -2.06 -1.49 7.25
N GLY A 43 -1.27 -1.23 8.30
CA GLY A 43 -0.62 -2.27 9.09
C GLY A 43 -1.62 -3.01 10.00
N GLY A 44 -1.18 -4.10 10.63
CA GLY A 44 -2.08 -5.08 11.27
C GLY A 44 -3.00 -4.54 12.36
N ASN A 45 -2.61 -3.47 13.08
CA ASN A 45 -3.44 -2.84 14.11
C ASN A 45 -4.04 -1.48 13.68
N GLY A 46 -3.83 -1.06 12.43
CA GLY A 46 -4.32 0.23 11.92
C GLY A 46 -3.53 1.47 12.38
N SER A 47 -2.49 1.32 13.21
CA SER A 47 -1.64 2.44 13.67
C SER A 47 -0.61 2.91 12.63
N LYS A 48 -0.52 2.23 11.49
CA LYS A 48 0.28 2.66 10.34
C LYS A 48 -0.55 2.59 9.08
N MET A 49 -0.42 3.61 8.24
CA MET A 49 -0.91 3.64 6.86
C MET A 49 0.29 3.62 5.93
N PHE A 50 0.19 2.89 4.83
CA PHE A 50 1.20 2.81 3.79
C PHE A 50 0.61 3.27 2.47
N VAL A 51 1.36 4.07 1.74
CA VAL A 51 0.98 4.59 0.42
C VAL A 51 2.08 4.25 -0.56
N VAL A 52 1.73 3.68 -1.70
CA VAL A 52 2.65 3.50 -2.82
C VAL A 52 2.28 4.45 -3.93
N GLY A 53 3.28 4.98 -4.62
CA GLY A 53 3.07 5.82 -5.79
C GLY A 53 4.24 5.79 -6.75
N PHE A 54 3.97 6.27 -7.97
CA PHE A 54 4.89 6.24 -9.10
C PHE A 54 5.30 7.65 -9.54
N GLY A 55 5.18 8.64 -8.65
CA GLY A 55 5.77 9.95 -8.87
C GLY A 55 7.27 9.91 -8.59
N ASN A 56 7.66 9.15 -7.57
CA ASN A 56 9.06 8.90 -7.17
C ASN A 56 9.34 7.41 -6.93
N ASP A 57 8.44 6.51 -7.33
CA ASP A 57 8.57 5.05 -7.22
C ASP A 57 8.89 4.56 -5.80
N ASN A 58 8.08 4.99 -4.85
CA ASN A 58 8.30 4.78 -3.41
C ASN A 58 7.09 4.17 -2.71
N VAL A 59 7.37 3.51 -1.59
CA VAL A 59 6.40 3.21 -0.54
C VAL A 59 6.65 4.16 0.63
N TYR A 60 5.63 4.88 1.06
CA TYR A 60 5.64 5.79 2.19
C TYR A 60 4.85 5.18 3.34
N SER A 61 5.28 5.42 4.58
CA SER A 61 4.48 5.11 5.76
C SER A 61 4.18 6.33 6.60
N TYR A 62 3.02 6.28 7.22
CA TYR A 62 2.47 7.30 8.09
C TYR A 62 2.06 6.64 9.41
N ASP A 63 2.45 7.23 10.53
CA ASP A 63 1.97 6.83 11.85
C ASP A 63 0.60 7.43 12.10
N LEU A 64 -0.32 6.65 12.65
CA LEU A 64 -1.64 7.09 13.07
C LEU A 64 -1.72 6.94 14.59
N SER A 65 -1.83 8.06 15.29
CA SER A 65 -1.96 8.04 16.76
C SER A 65 -3.30 7.43 17.20
N THR A 66 -4.31 7.46 16.33
CA THR A 66 -5.57 6.73 16.48
C THR A 66 -5.75 5.78 15.30
N ALA A 67 -5.87 4.47 15.57
CA ALA A 67 -5.93 3.45 14.53
C ALA A 67 -7.04 3.74 13.50
N TYR A 68 -6.68 3.67 12.20
CA TYR A 68 -7.54 3.95 11.05
C TYR A 68 -8.08 5.39 10.92
N ASP A 69 -7.69 6.31 11.82
CA ASP A 69 -8.05 7.72 11.74
C ASP A 69 -7.00 8.52 10.96
N LEU A 70 -7.33 8.85 9.71
CA LEU A 70 -6.47 9.59 8.79
C LEU A 70 -6.17 11.02 9.27
N SER A 71 -6.98 11.63 10.12
CA SER A 71 -6.71 12.97 10.67
C SER A 71 -5.49 12.99 11.60
N THR A 72 -5.10 11.81 12.09
CA THR A 72 -3.95 11.64 12.99
C THR A 72 -2.68 11.19 12.26
N ALA A 73 -2.76 11.04 10.94
CA ALA A 73 -1.65 10.57 10.14
C ALA A 73 -0.49 11.57 10.14
N SER A 74 0.72 11.10 10.45
CA SER A 74 1.96 11.85 10.34
C SER A 74 2.99 11.05 9.54
N TYR A 75 3.69 11.70 8.62
CA TYR A 75 4.73 11.03 7.83
C TYR A 75 5.81 10.43 8.75
N ASN A 76 6.18 9.17 8.48
CA ASN A 76 7.19 8.44 9.25
C ASN A 76 8.45 8.16 8.42
N GLN A 77 8.32 7.43 7.31
CA GLN A 77 9.47 6.99 6.50
C GLN A 77 9.06 6.66 5.06
N THR A 78 10.07 6.44 4.21
CA THR A 78 9.93 6.04 2.82
C THR A 78 10.85 4.87 2.51
N PHE A 79 10.51 4.08 1.49
CA PHE A 79 11.34 3.02 0.94
C PHE A 79 11.25 3.05 -0.59
N ASP A 80 12.42 3.08 -1.21
CA ASP A 80 12.61 3.18 -2.65
C ASP A 80 12.47 1.80 -3.31
N VAL A 81 11.58 1.71 -4.30
CA VAL A 81 11.35 0.50 -5.11
C VAL A 81 11.68 0.72 -6.58
N SER A 82 12.24 1.89 -6.94
CA SER A 82 12.63 2.24 -8.32
C SER A 82 13.65 1.27 -8.94
N GLY A 83 14.43 0.59 -8.10
CA GLY A 83 15.34 -0.48 -8.54
C GLY A 83 14.64 -1.76 -9.00
N GLN A 84 13.32 -1.88 -8.78
CA GLN A 84 12.50 -3.01 -9.19
C GLN A 84 11.45 -2.61 -10.24
N ASP A 85 10.76 -1.49 -10.07
CA ASP A 85 9.71 -1.05 -10.99
C ASP A 85 9.58 0.47 -11.02
N SER A 86 9.35 1.05 -12.19
CA SER A 86 9.19 2.50 -12.39
C SER A 86 7.72 2.98 -12.42
N MET A 87 6.78 2.07 -12.15
CA MET A 87 5.35 2.34 -11.99
C MET A 87 4.74 1.42 -10.91
N PRO A 88 5.18 1.51 -9.64
CA PRO A 88 4.58 0.71 -8.58
C PRO A 88 3.16 1.22 -8.27
N THR A 89 2.20 0.30 -8.18
CA THR A 89 0.76 0.63 -8.09
C THR A 89 0.06 0.06 -6.87
N GLY A 90 0.54 -1.08 -6.35
CA GLY A 90 -0.07 -1.77 -5.22
C GLY A 90 0.95 -2.03 -4.12
N VAL A 91 0.50 -1.97 -2.87
CA VAL A 91 1.31 -2.36 -1.69
C VAL A 91 0.45 -3.16 -0.73
N ARG A 92 1.00 -4.26 -0.21
CA ARG A 92 0.38 -5.12 0.80
C ARG A 92 1.43 -5.67 1.75
N PHE A 93 0.99 -6.04 2.95
CA PHE A 93 1.79 -6.79 3.90
C PHE A 93 1.15 -8.14 4.18
N ASN A 94 1.94 -9.11 4.62
CA ASN A 94 1.39 -10.30 5.27
C ASN A 94 0.88 -9.96 6.68
N GLY A 95 0.15 -10.88 7.32
CA GLY A 95 -0.54 -10.62 8.58
C GLY A 95 0.36 -10.19 9.74
N ASP A 96 1.58 -10.73 9.83
CA ASP A 96 2.55 -10.36 10.88
C ASP A 96 3.42 -9.15 10.51
N GLY A 97 3.33 -8.64 9.29
CA GLY A 97 4.11 -7.50 8.81
C GLY A 97 5.58 -7.77 8.52
N SER A 98 6.04 -9.03 8.57
CA SER A 98 7.42 -9.43 8.23
C SER A 98 7.70 -9.46 6.72
N LYS A 99 6.67 -9.36 5.89
CA LYS A 99 6.79 -9.24 4.43
C LYS A 99 5.94 -8.10 3.89
N MET A 100 6.54 -7.37 2.96
CA MET A 100 5.87 -6.39 2.11
C MET A 100 5.87 -6.89 0.67
N PHE A 101 4.77 -6.65 -0.04
CA PHE A 101 4.59 -6.99 -1.44
C PHE A 101 4.22 -5.72 -2.20
N VAL A 102 4.87 -5.49 -3.34
CA VAL A 102 4.63 -4.33 -4.21
C VAL A 102 4.28 -4.84 -5.60
N MET A 103 3.17 -4.34 -6.16
CA MET A 103 2.79 -4.60 -7.54
C MET A 103 3.45 -3.56 -8.46
N GLY A 104 4.29 -4.03 -9.37
CA GLY A 104 4.94 -3.23 -10.40
C GLY A 104 4.20 -3.33 -11.73
N ARG A 105 3.69 -2.20 -12.22
CA ARG A 105 2.93 -2.13 -13.48
C ARG A 105 3.84 -1.97 -14.69
N ALA A 106 5.06 -1.45 -14.53
CA ALA A 106 5.97 -1.29 -15.66
C ALA A 106 6.60 -2.62 -16.09
N THR A 107 6.76 -3.54 -15.14
CA THR A 107 7.40 -4.84 -15.34
C THR A 107 6.43 -6.02 -15.30
N ASP A 108 5.17 -5.81 -14.89
CA ASP A 108 4.18 -6.86 -14.64
C ASP A 108 4.67 -7.90 -13.63
N HIS A 109 5.21 -7.43 -12.51
CA HIS A 109 5.73 -8.30 -11.44
C HIS A 109 5.17 -7.94 -10.07
N VAL A 110 5.03 -8.95 -9.23
CA VAL A 110 4.91 -8.79 -7.78
C VAL A 110 6.30 -8.90 -7.17
N TYR A 111 6.74 -7.87 -6.46
CA TYR A 111 8.00 -7.85 -5.72
C TYR A 111 7.75 -8.09 -4.24
N SER A 112 8.58 -8.91 -3.60
CA SER A 112 8.52 -9.15 -2.15
C SER A 112 9.77 -8.66 -1.45
N TYR A 113 9.57 -8.15 -0.25
CA TYR A 113 10.61 -7.63 0.63
C TYR A 113 10.45 -8.25 2.02
N ASN A 114 11.55 -8.70 2.61
CA ASN A 114 11.60 -9.14 4.00
C ASN A 114 11.82 -7.93 4.91
N LEU A 115 11.06 -7.84 5.98
CA LEU A 115 11.20 -6.82 7.02
C LEU A 115 11.67 -7.50 8.30
N SER A 116 12.82 -7.08 8.81
CA SER A 116 13.32 -7.60 10.09
C SER A 116 12.56 -7.05 11.30
N ARG A 117 11.77 -5.99 11.10
CA ARG A 117 10.84 -5.42 12.08
C ARG A 117 9.48 -5.23 11.41
N ALA A 118 8.44 -5.80 12.00
CA ALA A 118 7.10 -5.80 11.44
C ALA A 118 6.65 -4.37 11.07
N TYR A 119 6.21 -4.19 9.82
CA TYR A 119 5.67 -2.92 9.31
C TYR A 119 6.66 -1.73 9.35
N ASP A 120 7.96 -1.99 9.48
CA ASP A 120 9.02 -0.97 9.46
C ASP A 120 9.76 -0.97 8.11
N LEU A 121 9.51 0.06 7.28
CA LEU A 121 10.07 0.15 5.93
C LEU A 121 11.60 0.27 5.93
N GLY A 122 12.20 0.87 6.96
CA GLY A 122 13.66 0.98 7.10
C GLY A 122 14.35 -0.37 7.36
N SER A 123 13.58 -1.42 7.60
CA SER A 123 14.06 -2.79 7.73
C SER A 123 13.83 -3.65 6.49
N ALA A 124 13.17 -3.08 5.46
CA ALA A 124 12.82 -3.80 4.25
C ALA A 124 14.06 -4.11 3.41
N ASN A 125 14.12 -5.36 2.93
CA ASN A 125 15.17 -5.86 2.05
C ASN A 125 14.53 -6.68 0.94
N TYR A 126 14.92 -6.42 -0.31
CA TYR A 126 14.42 -7.17 -1.46
C TYR A 126 14.66 -8.68 -1.28
N ASN A 127 13.67 -9.48 -1.66
CA ASN A 127 13.71 -10.94 -1.52
C ASN A 127 13.61 -11.65 -2.87
N GLN A 128 12.47 -11.49 -3.56
CA GLN A 128 12.19 -12.15 -4.84
C GLN A 128 11.04 -11.45 -5.57
N SER A 129 10.86 -11.77 -6.84
CA SER A 129 9.74 -11.34 -7.66
C SER A 129 8.99 -12.51 -8.29
N PHE A 130 7.77 -12.25 -8.78
CA PHE A 130 6.98 -13.18 -9.57
C PHE A 130 6.34 -12.45 -10.75
N ASP A 131 6.55 -12.98 -11.96
CA ASP A 131 6.03 -12.44 -13.22
C ASP A 131 4.54 -12.79 -13.38
N VAL A 132 3.69 -11.78 -13.56
CA VAL A 132 2.24 -11.93 -13.81
C VAL A 132 1.84 -11.64 -15.26
N SER A 133 2.78 -11.27 -16.14
CA SER A 133 2.51 -10.90 -17.55
C SER A 133 1.85 -12.04 -18.35
N GLY A 134 2.12 -13.30 -18.00
CA GLY A 134 1.54 -14.48 -18.65
C GLY A 134 0.03 -14.67 -18.45
N GLN A 135 -0.64 -13.83 -17.66
CA GLN A 135 -2.05 -13.97 -17.28
C GLN A 135 -3.01 -13.00 -18.00
N GLN A 136 -2.60 -12.37 -19.12
CA GLN A 136 -3.39 -11.36 -19.86
C GLN A 136 -3.74 -10.10 -19.04
N GLU A 137 -2.91 -9.78 -18.03
CA GLU A 137 -3.02 -8.55 -17.25
C GLU A 137 -2.04 -7.53 -17.82
N ASP A 138 -2.49 -6.65 -18.73
CA ASP A 138 -1.61 -5.61 -19.30
C ASP A 138 -1.27 -4.51 -18.28
N TYR A 139 -1.99 -4.43 -17.15
CA TYR A 139 -1.87 -3.35 -16.17
C TYR A 139 -2.24 -3.79 -14.75
N PRO A 140 -1.46 -4.66 -14.11
CA PRO A 140 -1.79 -5.11 -12.76
C PRO A 140 -1.70 -3.94 -11.78
N THR A 141 -2.74 -3.75 -10.97
CA THR A 141 -2.86 -2.59 -10.05
C THR A 141 -2.78 -2.96 -8.57
N GLY A 142 -2.80 -4.24 -8.24
CA GLY A 142 -2.86 -4.69 -6.87
C GLY A 142 -2.64 -6.19 -6.73
N VAL A 143 -2.44 -6.58 -5.47
CA VAL A 143 -2.30 -7.98 -5.05
C VAL A 143 -3.08 -8.13 -3.75
N THR A 144 -3.56 -9.34 -3.45
CA THR A 144 -4.11 -9.67 -2.14
C THR A 144 -3.58 -11.03 -1.70
N PHE A 145 -3.84 -11.42 -0.46
CA PHE A 145 -3.55 -12.76 0.01
C PHE A 145 -4.71 -13.24 0.88
N ASN A 146 -4.96 -14.54 0.93
CA ASN A 146 -5.86 -15.11 1.94
C ASN A 146 -5.20 -15.13 3.33
N GLY A 147 -5.97 -15.44 4.38
CA GLY A 147 -5.51 -15.30 5.76
C GLY A 147 -4.30 -16.17 6.16
N ASP A 148 -4.06 -17.28 5.47
CA ASP A 148 -2.90 -18.15 5.69
C ASP A 148 -1.73 -17.91 4.71
N GLY A 149 -1.91 -16.98 3.75
CA GLY A 149 -0.89 -16.63 2.75
C GLY A 149 -0.61 -17.69 1.69
N THR A 150 -1.42 -18.76 1.60
CA THR A 150 -1.25 -19.81 0.59
C THR A 150 -1.86 -19.48 -0.77
N LYS A 151 -2.68 -18.42 -0.83
CA LYS A 151 -3.26 -17.89 -2.06
C LYS A 151 -2.97 -16.41 -2.16
N MET A 152 -2.55 -16.00 -3.36
CA MET A 152 -2.36 -14.63 -3.80
C MET A 152 -3.52 -14.25 -4.73
#